data_AF-A0A355GMN7-F1
#
_entry.id   AF-A0A355GMN7-F1
#
_cell.length_a   1.000
_cell.length_b   1.000
_cell.length_c   1.000
_cell.angle_alpha   90.00
_cell.angle_beta   90.00
_cell.angle_gamma   90.00
#
_symmetry.space_group_name_H-M   'P 1'
#
loop_
_entity.id
_entity.type
_entity.pdbx_description
1 polymer ?
#
loop_
_entity_poly.entity_id
_entity_poly.type
_entity_poly.pdbx_seq_one_letter_code
_entity_poly.pdbx_strand_id
1 'polypeptide(L)' 'MNHQKEELTGADKKHGYVFGCEGVVDYNGAFKLLGVSSRDTVRNMARSGLIRQGQHTGKSNAKAAFCRRSIHEYLSKIEN' A
#
# COMPACT_ATOMS: atom_id res chain seq x y z
N MET A 1 30.99 1.40 -8.60
CA MET A 1 29.54 1.62 -8.84
C MET A 1 28.86 1.62 -7.47
N ASN A 2 28.28 2.77 -7.08
CA ASN A 2 27.70 3.03 -5.76
C ASN A 2 26.54 2.07 -5.47
N HIS A 3 26.74 1.16 -4.51
CA HIS A 3 25.64 0.48 -3.84
C HIS A 3 25.02 1.47 -2.85
N GLN A 4 24.04 2.27 -3.31
CA GLN A 4 23.13 2.91 -2.38
C GLN A 4 22.35 1.77 -1.71
N LYS A 5 22.75 1.39 -0.50
CA LYS A 5 21.92 0.61 0.40
C LYS A 5 20.69 1.46 0.65
N GLU A 6 19.65 1.24 -0.15
CA GLU A 6 18.32 1.75 0.14
C GLU A 6 18.02 1.34 1.58
N GLU A 7 17.95 2.33 2.47
CA GLU A 7 17.54 2.13 3.85
C GLU A 7 16.12 1.57 3.80
N LEU A 8 16.03 0.24 3.81
CA LEU A 8 14.79 -0.51 3.84
C LEU A 8 14.00 0.00 5.03
N THR A 9 13.01 0.85 4.73
CA THR A 9 12.10 1.38 5.73
C THR A 9 11.52 0.18 6.49
N GLY A 10 11.26 0.29 7.79
CA GLY A 10 10.79 -0.87 8.58
C GLY A 10 9.53 -1.56 7.99
N ALA A 11 8.78 -0.83 7.16
CA ALA A 11 7.65 -1.35 6.40
C ALA A 11 8.06 -2.32 5.28
N ASP A 12 9.20 -2.15 4.63
CA ASP A 12 9.67 -3.05 3.56
C ASP A 12 10.13 -4.39 4.14
N LYS A 13 10.80 -4.37 5.30
CA LYS A 13 11.14 -5.60 6.04
C LYS A 13 9.91 -6.39 6.48
N LYS A 14 8.83 -5.71 6.88
CA LYS A 14 7.58 -6.36 7.30
C LYS A 14 6.89 -7.10 6.15
N HIS A 15 6.97 -6.56 4.93
CA HIS A 15 6.22 -7.06 3.79
C HIS A 15 7.08 -7.83 2.77
N GLY A 16 8.41 -7.72 2.84
CA GLY A 16 9.34 -8.42 1.95
C GLY A 16 9.57 -7.73 0.60
N TYR A 17 9.08 -6.51 0.41
CA TYR A 17 9.26 -5.72 -0.82
C TYR A 17 9.17 -4.22 -0.57
N VAL A 18 9.77 -3.45 -1.49
CA VAL A 18 9.77 -1.99 -1.49
C VAL A 18 8.35 -1.44 -1.70
N PHE A 19 7.95 -0.44 -0.90
CA PHE A 19 6.66 0.24 -1.09
C PHE A 19 6.48 0.75 -2.51
N GLY A 20 5.40 0.33 -3.17
CA GLY A 20 5.07 0.80 -4.52
C GLY A 20 5.87 0.15 -5.65
N CYS A 21 6.58 -0.96 -5.40
CA CYS A 21 7.31 -1.70 -6.45
C CYS A 21 6.44 -2.08 -7.67
N GLU A 22 5.17 -2.42 -7.45
CA GLU A 22 4.16 -2.68 -8.50
C GLU A 22 3.20 -1.50 -8.70
N GLY A 23 3.64 -0.31 -8.30
CA GLY A 23 2.85 0.90 -8.29
C GLY A 23 1.96 1.06 -7.05
N VAL A 24 1.32 2.22 -7.02
CA VAL A 24 0.40 2.63 -5.97
C VAL A 24 -0.93 3.06 -6.57
N VAL A 25 -1.99 2.96 -5.79
CA VAL A 25 -3.34 3.40 -6.16
C VAL A 25 -3.89 4.38 -5.14
N ASP A 26 -4.82 5.23 -5.55
CA ASP A 26 -5.57 6.07 -4.61
C ASP A 26 -6.74 5.29 -3.97
N TYR A 27 -7.59 5.96 -3.21
CA TYR A 27 -8.79 5.33 -2.62
C TYR A 27 -9.69 4.69 -3.68
N ASN A 28 -9.85 5.31 -4.85
CA ASN A 28 -10.72 4.80 -5.92
C ASN A 28 -10.16 3.54 -6.58
N GLY A 29 -8.84 3.48 -6.77
CA GLY A 29 -8.19 2.26 -7.21
C GLY A 29 -8.24 1.16 -6.15
N ALA A 30 -8.01 1.51 -4.88
CA ALA A 30 -8.10 0.56 -3.77
C ALA A 30 -9.51 -0.03 -3.64
N PHE A 31 -10.55 0.78 -3.81
CA PHE A 31 -11.94 0.34 -3.86
C PHE A 31 -12.19 -0.77 -4.86
N LYS A 32 -11.79 -0.51 -6.11
CA LYS A 32 -12.01 -1.42 -7.24
C LYS A 32 -11.25 -2.73 -7.04
N LEU A 33 -10.03 -2.66 -6.52
CA LEU A 33 -9.22 -3.84 -6.26
C LEU A 33 -9.77 -4.68 -5.09
N LEU A 34 -10.19 -4.03 -4.01
CA LEU A 34 -10.70 -4.71 -2.81
C LEU A 34 -12.16 -5.17 -2.95
N GLY A 35 -12.89 -4.70 -3.95
CA GLY A 35 -14.33 -4.98 -4.09
C GLY A 35 -15.19 -4.37 -2.98
N VAL A 36 -14.72 -3.30 -2.32
CA VAL A 36 -15.42 -2.65 -1.21
C VAL A 36 -16.08 -1.34 -1.66
N SER A 37 -17.11 -0.91 -0.92
CA SER A 37 -17.92 0.29 -1.27
C SER A 37 -17.70 1.49 -0.36
N SER A 38 -17.05 1.34 0.80
CA SER A 38 -16.77 2.45 1.75
C SER A 38 -15.29 2.83 1.91
N ARG A 39 -14.99 4.13 1.87
CA ARG A 39 -13.63 4.68 2.05
C ARG A 39 -13.13 4.40 3.46
N ASP A 40 -14.04 4.36 4.41
CA ASP A 40 -13.75 4.06 5.80
C ASP A 40 -13.31 2.61 5.95
N THR A 41 -13.86 1.67 5.17
CA THR A 41 -13.37 0.29 5.11
C THR A 41 -11.92 0.24 4.65
N VAL A 42 -11.59 0.87 3.52
CA VAL A 42 -10.21 0.93 3.01
C VAL A 42 -9.26 1.57 4.04
N ARG A 43 -9.69 2.66 4.68
CA ARG A 43 -8.92 3.32 5.75
C ARG A 43 -8.71 2.41 6.96
N ASN A 44 -9.74 1.72 7.40
CA ASN A 44 -9.66 0.80 8.54
C ASN A 44 -8.75 -0.38 8.24
N MET A 45 -8.79 -0.92 7.01
CA MET A 45 -7.89 -1.98 6.57
C MET A 45 -6.42 -1.52 6.58
N ALA A 46 -6.17 -0.30 6.10
CA ALA A 46 -4.84 0.29 6.15
C ALA A 46 -4.35 0.53 7.59
N ARG A 47 -5.21 1.09 8.46
CA ARG A 47 -4.90 1.30 9.89
C ARG A 47 -4.65 -0.01 10.64
N SER A 48 -5.36 -1.07 10.27
CA SER A 48 -5.19 -2.41 10.84
C SER A 48 -3.95 -3.13 10.28
N GLY A 49 -3.25 -2.52 9.31
CA GLY A 49 -2.05 -3.09 8.69
C GLY A 49 -2.33 -4.25 7.72
N LEU A 50 -3.58 -4.42 7.28
CA LEU A 50 -3.96 -5.42 6.28
C LEU A 50 -3.43 -5.05 4.89
N ILE A 51 -3.44 -3.75 4.58
CA ILE A 51 -2.89 -3.18 3.34
C ILE A 51 -1.95 -2.03 3.69
N ARG A 52 -0.95 -1.76 2.85
CA ARG A 52 0.03 -0.69 3.09
C ARG A 52 -0.47 0.63 2.54
N GLN A 53 -0.48 1.65 3.38
CA GLN A 53 -0.76 3.04 3.01
C GLN A 53 0.51 3.89 3.10
N GLY A 54 0.67 4.79 2.15
CA GLY A 54 1.64 5.87 2.13
C GLY A 54 0.99 7.16 1.61
N GLN A 55 1.84 8.09 1.16
CA GLN A 55 1.42 9.36 0.61
C GLN A 55 2.17 9.60 -0.71
N HIS A 56 1.51 10.22 -1.69
CA HIS A 56 2.21 10.67 -2.90
C HIS A 56 3.27 11.72 -2.55
N THR A 57 4.52 11.50 -2.93
CA THR A 57 5.61 12.45 -2.68
C THR A 57 5.37 13.76 -3.44
N GLY A 58 5.56 14.91 -2.77
CA GLY A 58 5.70 16.21 -3.46
C GLY A 58 4.74 17.35 -3.08
N LYS A 59 3.80 17.20 -2.14
CA LYS A 59 2.97 18.33 -1.64
C LYS A 59 2.57 18.15 -0.18
N SER A 60 2.47 19.25 0.57
CA SER A 60 1.96 19.30 1.96
C SER A 60 0.51 18.80 2.11
N ASN A 61 -0.21 18.61 1.01
CA ASN A 61 -1.55 18.01 0.93
C ASN A 61 -1.53 16.70 0.11
N ALA A 62 -0.50 15.87 0.30
CA ALA A 62 -0.34 14.63 -0.45
C ALA A 62 -1.56 13.71 -0.28
N LYS A 63 -2.15 13.30 -1.40
CA LYS A 63 -3.23 12.31 -1.42
C LYS A 63 -2.68 10.98 -0.88
N ALA A 64 -3.52 10.27 -0.14
CA ALA A 64 -3.20 8.92 0.32
C ALA A 64 -2.97 7.99 -0.88
N ALA A 65 -1.93 7.17 -0.78
CA ALA A 65 -1.56 6.17 -1.77
C ALA A 65 -1.53 4.80 -1.10
N PHE A 66 -1.95 3.75 -1.79
CA PHE A 66 -2.00 2.38 -1.29
C PHE A 66 -1.14 1.50 -2.17
N CYS A 67 -0.32 0.64 -1.58
CA CYS A 67 0.55 -0.24 -2.35
C CYS A 67 -0.28 -1.35 -3.01
N ARG A 68 -0.25 -1.39 -4.35
CA ARG A 68 -1.02 -2.35 -5.13
C ARG A 68 -0.68 -3.80 -4.76
N ARG A 69 0.61 -4.11 -4.61
CA ARG A 69 1.09 -5.44 -4.21
C ARG A 69 0.47 -5.90 -2.88
N SER A 70 0.45 -5.02 -1.88
CA SER A 70 -0.10 -5.35 -0.56
C SER A 70 -1.59 -5.67 -0.58
N ILE A 71 -2.35 -5.06 -1.49
CA ILE A 71 -3.77 -5.34 -1.69
C ILE A 71 -3.94 -6.75 -2.28
N HIS A 72 -3.17 -7.09 -3.32
CA HIS A 72 -3.22 -8.42 -3.93
C HIS A 72 -2.81 -9.52 -2.94
N GLU A 73 -1.78 -9.29 -2.14
CA GLU A 73 -1.37 -10.23 -1.08
C GLU A 73 -2.46 -10.44 -0.03
N TYR A 74 -3.13 -9.36 0.39
CA TYR A 74 -4.26 -9.47 1.30
C TYR A 74 -5.38 -10.33 0.71
N LEU A 75 -5.79 -10.08 -0.53
CA LEU A 75 -6.83 -10.87 -1.20
C LEU A 75 -6.44 -12.35 -1.33
N SER A 76 -5.19 -12.63 -1.71
CA SER A 76 -4.69 -14.00 -1.84
C SER A 76 -4.71 -14.80 -0.53
N LYS A 77 -4.69 -14.13 0.63
CA LYS A 77 -4.78 -14.75 1.96
C LYS A 77 -6.20 -15.00 2.43
N ILE A 78 -7.21 -14.42 1.78
CA ILE A 78 -8.63 -14.62 2.12
C ILE A 78 -9.22 -15.73 1.24
N GLU A 79 -8.73 -15.86 0.01
CA GLU A 79 -9.17 -16.88 -0.94
C GLU A 79 -8.60 -18.27 -0.66
N ASN A 80 -7.60 -18.39 0.24
CA ASN A 80 -7.00 -19.64 0.71
C ASN A 80 -7.20 -19.82 2.22
#